data_AF-A0A376B7P1-F1
#
_entry.id   AF-A0A376B7P1-F1
#
_cell.length_a   1.000
_cell.length_b   1.000
_cell.length_c   1.000
_cell.angle_alpha   90.00
_cell.angle_beta   90.00
_cell.angle_gamma   90.00
#
_symmetry.space_group_name_H-M   'P 1'
#
loop_
_entity.id
_entity.type
_entity.pdbx_description
1 polymer ?
#
loop_
_entity_poly.entity_id
_entity_poly.type
_entity_poly.pdbx_seq_one_letter_code
_entity_poly.pdbx_strand_id
1 'polypeptide(L)'
;MSSILIKTITTPALSLITNNVITNTSKCFHTNIILKSKAISQTVIIPPKAIIQRYSLNNTNTFNNTTETEYKQLPEDSQYIEKFYDELETFQLFLKSELHKSFSDFEDSPQELVFELEKYIQMELLPRHTKLCDDDIKSTFKFPTMGDKLVIDRFLDFLHNVNITLVLNGGHTFIFDIIIQSKKSFDEFQKQQKTK
;
A
#
# COMPACT_ATOMS: atom_id res chain seq x y z
N MET A 1 56.76 25.70 40.47
CA MET A 1 55.33 25.99 40.70
C MET A 1 54.62 24.64 40.74
N SER A 2 54.68 23.95 41.88
CA SER A 2 53.70 23.93 42.98
C SER A 2 52.46 23.09 42.67
N SER A 3 52.49 21.84 43.12
CA SER A 3 51.39 20.88 43.18
C SER A 3 50.42 21.22 44.31
N ILE A 4 49.10 21.03 44.12
CA ILE A 4 48.13 20.80 45.21
C ILE A 4 47.07 19.76 44.79
N LEU A 5 46.89 18.81 45.71
CA LEU A 5 45.94 17.69 45.75
C LEU A 5 44.55 18.10 46.29
N ILE A 6 43.52 17.40 45.79
CA ILE A 6 42.34 16.80 46.48
C ILE A 6 41.39 17.69 47.31
N LYS A 7 40.09 17.59 47.00
CA LYS A 7 39.05 17.16 47.97
C LYS A 7 37.74 16.71 47.29
N THR A 8 37.40 15.47 47.57
CA THR A 8 36.04 14.89 47.57
C THR A 8 35.18 15.55 48.66
N ILE A 9 33.90 15.15 48.70
CA ILE A 9 32.89 15.21 49.79
C ILE A 9 31.73 16.15 49.44
N THR A 10 30.43 15.94 49.71
CA THR A 10 29.53 14.84 50.10
C THR A 10 28.14 15.50 50.17
N THR A 11 27.06 14.75 49.93
CA THR A 11 25.66 15.08 50.26
C THR A 11 25.44 15.45 51.74
N PRO A 12 24.37 16.18 52.08
CA PRO A 12 23.11 15.57 52.59
C PRO A 12 21.86 16.25 51.96
N ALA A 13 20.76 15.58 51.58
CA ALA A 13 19.79 14.75 52.30
C ALA A 13 18.85 15.50 53.27
N LEU A 14 17.54 15.23 53.07
CA LEU A 14 16.33 15.41 53.93
C LEU A 14 15.54 16.74 53.74
N SER A 15 14.39 16.75 53.04
CA SER A 15 13.00 16.28 53.38
C SER A 15 12.33 17.14 54.48
N LEU A 16 11.09 17.63 54.40
CA LEU A 16 9.78 16.91 54.33
C LEU A 16 8.65 17.89 53.89
N ILE A 17 7.78 17.53 52.94
CA ILE A 17 6.38 17.01 53.04
C ILE A 17 5.25 18.06 53.18
N THR A 18 4.33 18.08 52.20
CA THR A 18 2.89 17.68 52.32
C THR A 18 2.25 17.70 50.92
N ASN A 19 1.97 16.52 50.35
CA ASN A 19 0.67 15.84 50.24
C ASN A 19 -0.31 16.46 49.21
N ASN A 20 -0.42 15.82 48.04
CA ASN A 20 -1.68 15.18 47.65
C ASN A 20 -1.47 14.11 46.57
N VAL A 21 -1.94 12.92 46.92
CA VAL A 21 -1.91 11.67 46.16
C VAL A 21 -3.16 11.61 45.29
N ILE A 22 -3.00 11.43 43.97
CA ILE A 22 -4.02 10.79 43.14
C ILE A 22 -3.30 9.77 42.26
N THR A 23 -3.30 8.53 42.71
CA THR A 23 -3.00 7.35 41.89
C THR A 23 -4.19 7.07 40.99
N ASN A 24 -3.99 6.97 39.68
CA ASN A 24 -4.97 6.31 38.82
C ASN A 24 -4.30 5.14 38.09
N THR A 25 -4.77 3.96 38.48
CA THR A 25 -4.26 2.63 38.18
C THR A 25 -4.50 2.23 36.72
N SER A 26 -3.50 1.59 36.11
CA SER A 26 -3.61 0.86 34.85
C SER A 26 -4.76 -0.16 34.91
N LYS A 27 -5.78 0.02 34.07
CA LYS A 27 -6.85 -0.97 33.90
C LYS A 27 -6.41 -2.03 32.91
N CYS A 28 -5.95 -3.15 33.45
CA CYS A 28 -5.83 -4.42 32.74
C CYS A 28 -7.23 -5.04 32.61
N PHE A 29 -7.64 -5.43 31.40
CA PHE A 29 -8.87 -6.21 31.19
C PHE A 29 -8.53 -7.70 31.21
N HIS A 30 -8.75 -8.36 32.34
CA HIS A 30 -8.79 -9.82 32.42
C HIS A 30 -10.25 -10.27 32.41
N THR A 31 -10.64 -11.03 31.37
CA THR A 31 -11.96 -11.68 31.31
C THR A 31 -11.86 -13.11 31.82
N ASN A 32 -11.87 -13.29 33.13
CA ASN A 32 -12.17 -14.59 33.72
C ASN A 32 -13.68 -14.70 33.94
N ILE A 33 -14.43 -14.90 32.84
CA ILE A 33 -15.84 -15.27 32.93
C ILE A 33 -16.01 -16.63 32.28
N ILE A 34 -16.14 -17.65 33.12
CA ILE A 34 -16.64 -18.96 32.71
C ILE A 34 -18.12 -18.78 32.40
N LEU A 35 -18.44 -18.64 31.12
CA LEU A 35 -19.81 -18.54 30.62
C LEU A 35 -20.51 -19.88 30.77
N LYS A 36 -21.38 -20.02 31.79
CA LYS A 36 -22.39 -21.09 31.81
C LYS A 36 -23.47 -20.72 30.79
N SER A 37 -23.55 -21.50 29.73
CA SER A 37 -24.52 -21.35 28.64
C SER A 37 -25.94 -21.62 29.13
N LYS A 38 -26.70 -20.55 29.41
CA LYS A 38 -28.18 -20.47 29.27
C LYS A 38 -28.67 -19.09 29.75
N ALA A 39 -28.41 -18.06 28.94
CA ALA A 39 -29.14 -16.81 29.02
C ALA A 39 -29.57 -16.46 27.59
N ILE A 40 -30.75 -16.93 27.19
CA ILE A 40 -31.38 -16.57 25.91
C ILE A 40 -32.03 -15.22 26.13
N SER A 41 -31.45 -14.15 25.57
CA SER A 41 -32.08 -12.83 25.56
C SER A 41 -33.28 -12.85 24.61
N GLN A 42 -34.49 -12.58 25.11
CA GLN A 42 -35.70 -12.41 24.28
C GLN A 42 -35.78 -11.03 23.59
N THR A 43 -34.69 -10.26 23.59
CA THR A 43 -34.66 -8.98 22.88
C THR A 43 -34.65 -9.24 21.38
N VAL A 44 -35.81 -9.03 20.73
CA VAL A 44 -35.89 -8.91 19.27
C VAL A 44 -35.02 -7.73 18.87
N ILE A 45 -33.90 -8.01 18.20
CA ILE A 45 -33.05 -6.97 17.61
C ILE A 45 -33.84 -6.40 16.42
N ILE A 46 -34.50 -5.27 16.62
CA ILE A 46 -35.20 -4.55 15.55
C ILE A 46 -34.16 -3.62 14.91
N PRO A 47 -33.75 -3.86 13.65
CA PRO A 47 -32.86 -2.95 12.96
C PRO A 47 -33.53 -1.57 12.79
N PRO A 48 -32.78 -0.47 12.86
CA PRO A 48 -33.34 0.88 12.74
C PRO A 48 -34.06 1.05 11.38
N LYS A 49 -35.31 1.52 11.43
CA LYS A 49 -36.24 1.63 10.29
C LYS A 49 -35.78 2.57 9.15
N ALA A 50 -34.67 3.29 9.33
CA ALA A 50 -34.21 4.30 8.37
C ALA A 50 -33.63 3.73 7.05
N ILE A 51 -33.36 2.41 6.99
CA ILE A 51 -32.62 1.81 5.86
C ILE A 51 -33.53 1.37 4.70
N ILE A 52 -34.81 1.04 4.95
CA ILE A 52 -35.66 0.39 3.92
C ILE A 52 -36.41 1.40 3.04
N GLN A 53 -36.63 2.64 3.48
CA GLN A 53 -37.42 3.62 2.71
C GLN A 53 -36.66 4.38 1.60
N ARG A 54 -35.32 4.28 1.52
CA ARG A 54 -34.53 5.07 0.53
C ARG A 54 -34.26 4.36 -0.80
N TYR A 55 -34.64 3.10 -0.96
CA TYR A 55 -34.48 2.39 -2.23
C TYR A 55 -35.66 2.56 -3.21
N SER A 56 -36.60 3.44 -2.91
CA SER A 56 -37.75 3.71 -3.78
C SER A 56 -38.02 5.20 -3.90
N LEU A 57 -37.22 5.92 -4.70
CA LEU A 57 -37.66 6.96 -5.64
C LEU A 57 -36.44 7.67 -6.29
N ASN A 58 -36.36 7.51 -7.62
CA ASN A 58 -36.03 8.52 -8.63
C ASN A 58 -34.70 9.30 -8.55
N ASN A 59 -33.82 8.89 -9.47
CA ASN A 59 -33.06 9.72 -10.40
C ASN A 59 -33.52 11.19 -10.51
N THR A 60 -32.69 12.15 -10.06
CA THR A 60 -32.42 13.47 -10.70
C THR A 60 -31.23 14.13 -10.04
N ASN A 61 -30.31 14.63 -10.86
CA ASN A 61 -29.09 15.37 -10.52
C ASN A 61 -29.31 16.49 -9.50
N THR A 62 -28.51 16.52 -8.42
CA THR A 62 -28.19 17.76 -7.69
C THR A 62 -26.88 17.60 -6.93
N PHE A 63 -25.98 18.58 -7.08
CA PHE A 63 -24.72 18.69 -6.35
C PHE A 63 -24.96 18.65 -4.84
N ASN A 64 -24.40 17.65 -4.17
CA ASN A 64 -24.52 17.51 -2.72
C ASN A 64 -23.20 17.86 -2.03
N ASN A 65 -23.26 18.90 -1.18
CA ASN A 65 -22.33 19.14 -0.10
C ASN A 65 -22.27 17.88 0.79
N THR A 66 -21.16 17.15 0.76
CA THR A 66 -20.99 15.93 1.54
C THR A 66 -20.73 16.24 3.00
N THR A 67 -21.72 15.98 3.86
CA THR A 67 -21.52 15.78 5.29
C THR A 67 -20.58 14.58 5.50
N GLU A 68 -19.48 14.81 6.22
CA GLU A 68 -18.27 13.97 6.34
C GLU A 68 -18.44 12.57 7.00
N THR A 69 -19.63 11.98 6.99
CA THR A 69 -19.93 10.73 7.72
C THR A 69 -20.27 9.53 6.85
N GLU A 70 -20.33 9.69 5.52
CA GLU A 70 -20.50 8.55 4.61
C GLU A 70 -19.13 7.93 4.30
N TYR A 71 -18.96 6.65 4.64
CA TYR A 71 -17.83 5.85 4.17
C TYR A 71 -17.81 5.88 2.65
N LYS A 72 -16.78 6.49 2.06
CA LYS A 72 -16.56 6.42 0.61
C LYS A 72 -16.22 4.96 0.27
N GLN A 73 -17.14 4.30 -0.41
CA GLN A 73 -16.83 3.01 -1.03
C GLN A 73 -15.73 3.25 -2.06
N LEU A 74 -14.69 2.41 -2.03
CA LEU A 74 -13.71 2.37 -3.11
C LEU A 74 -14.44 2.01 -4.41
N PRO A 75 -14.11 2.63 -5.55
CA PRO A 75 -14.63 2.20 -6.84
C PRO A 75 -14.38 0.69 -7.04
N GLU A 76 -15.33 -0.01 -7.66
CA GLU A 76 -15.20 -1.46 -7.95
C GLU A 76 -13.96 -1.78 -8.79
N ASP A 77 -13.49 -0.81 -9.58
CA ASP A 77 -12.30 -0.92 -10.43
C ASP A 77 -10.99 -0.66 -9.68
N SER A 78 -10.97 -0.72 -8.34
CA SER A 78 -9.78 -0.39 -7.53
C SER A 78 -8.57 -1.32 -7.72
N GLN A 79 -8.69 -2.34 -8.56
CA GLN A 79 -7.62 -3.23 -9.02
C GLN A 79 -6.68 -2.55 -10.03
N TYR A 80 -6.24 -1.33 -9.72
CA TYR A 80 -5.44 -0.50 -10.63
C TYR A 80 -4.15 -1.21 -11.04
N ILE A 81 -3.44 -1.78 -10.05
CA ILE A 81 -2.15 -2.44 -10.27
C ILE A 81 -2.23 -3.97 -10.32
N GLU A 82 -3.25 -4.58 -9.71
CA GLU A 82 -3.37 -6.03 -9.61
C GLU A 82 -3.54 -6.70 -10.99
N LYS A 83 -3.98 -5.99 -12.02
CA LYS A 83 -4.01 -6.58 -13.39
C LYS A 83 -2.65 -6.66 -14.09
N PHE A 84 -1.61 -6.03 -13.52
CA PHE A 84 -0.27 -5.92 -14.10
C PHE A 84 0.79 -6.75 -13.37
N TYR A 85 0.40 -7.91 -12.84
CA TYR A 85 1.34 -8.78 -12.12
C TYR A 85 2.54 -9.21 -12.95
N ASP A 86 2.34 -9.50 -14.23
CA ASP A 86 3.40 -9.97 -15.13
C ASP A 86 4.43 -8.86 -15.36
N GLU A 87 3.95 -7.63 -15.60
CA GLU A 87 4.78 -6.44 -15.76
C GLU A 87 5.53 -6.12 -14.46
N LEU A 88 4.84 -6.21 -13.31
CA LEU A 88 5.40 -5.93 -12.00
C LEU A 88 6.51 -6.94 -11.64
N GLU A 89 6.32 -8.23 -11.90
CA GLU A 89 7.35 -9.24 -11.68
C GLU A 89 8.53 -9.09 -12.66
N THR A 90 8.25 -8.81 -13.94
CA THR A 90 9.29 -8.56 -14.95
C THR A 90 10.16 -7.37 -14.57
N PHE A 91 9.55 -6.27 -14.13
CA PHE A 91 10.28 -5.09 -13.68
C PHE A 91 11.03 -5.34 -12.37
N GLN A 92 10.46 -6.11 -11.43
CA GLN A 92 11.17 -6.50 -10.20
C GLN A 92 12.43 -7.31 -10.51
N LEU A 93 12.38 -8.18 -11.51
CA LEU A 93 13.55 -8.95 -11.95
C LEU A 93 14.65 -8.02 -12.49
N PHE A 94 14.28 -7.04 -13.31
CA PHE A 94 15.21 -6.01 -13.80
C PHE A 94 15.86 -5.21 -12.66
N LEU A 95 15.06 -4.75 -11.68
CA LEU A 95 15.59 -4.01 -10.53
C LEU A 95 16.62 -4.85 -9.74
N LYS A 96 16.36 -6.14 -9.56
CA LYS A 96 17.26 -7.05 -8.86
C LYS A 96 18.51 -7.40 -9.67
N SER A 97 18.39 -7.56 -10.99
CA SER A 97 19.49 -7.97 -11.84
C SER A 97 20.44 -6.82 -12.17
N GLU A 98 19.90 -5.67 -12.57
CA GLU A 98 20.70 -4.54 -13.08
C GLU A 98 21.06 -3.53 -11.99
N LEU A 99 20.13 -3.25 -11.07
CA LEU A 99 20.33 -2.24 -10.02
C LEU A 99 20.66 -2.85 -8.65
N HIS A 100 20.48 -4.17 -8.49
CA HIS A 100 20.54 -4.85 -7.20
C HIS A 100 19.66 -4.20 -6.12
N LYS A 101 18.52 -3.64 -6.53
CA LYS A 101 17.52 -2.99 -5.67
C LYS A 101 16.20 -3.78 -5.67
N SER A 102 15.42 -3.52 -4.64
CA SER A 102 14.03 -3.95 -4.43
C SER A 102 13.10 -2.74 -4.43
N PHE A 103 11.78 -2.95 -4.43
CA PHE A 103 10.83 -1.82 -4.36
C PHE A 103 10.99 -1.05 -3.05
N SER A 104 11.26 -1.75 -1.96
CA SER A 104 11.48 -1.16 -0.63
C SER A 104 12.69 -0.22 -0.55
N ASP A 105 13.65 -0.31 -1.48
CA ASP A 105 14.82 0.58 -1.53
C ASP A 105 14.50 1.99 -2.05
N PHE A 106 13.26 2.22 -2.50
CA PHE A 106 12.78 3.51 -3.02
C PHE A 106 11.78 4.21 -2.08
N GLU A 107 11.62 3.76 -0.83
CA GLU A 107 10.68 4.37 0.13
C GLU A 107 10.94 5.87 0.36
N ASP A 108 12.22 6.26 0.41
CA ASP A 108 12.60 7.66 0.61
C ASP A 108 12.35 8.53 -0.64
N SER A 109 12.33 7.91 -1.83
CA SER A 109 12.23 8.58 -3.13
C SER A 109 11.34 7.81 -4.12
N PRO A 110 10.00 7.80 -3.93
CA PRO A 110 9.09 7.04 -4.80
C PRO A 110 9.11 7.49 -6.26
N GLN A 111 9.48 8.74 -6.52
CA GLN A 111 9.66 9.26 -7.88
C GLN A 111 10.86 8.63 -8.60
N GLU A 112 11.89 8.21 -7.87
CA GLU A 112 13.05 7.51 -8.44
C GLU A 112 12.62 6.13 -8.97
N LEU A 113 11.70 5.44 -8.29
CA LEU A 113 11.13 4.18 -8.78
C LEU A 113 10.39 4.38 -10.11
N VAL A 114 9.56 5.43 -10.20
CA VAL A 114 8.83 5.79 -11.42
C VAL A 114 9.80 6.13 -12.55
N PHE A 115 10.84 6.90 -12.24
CA PHE A 115 11.89 7.25 -13.20
C PHE A 115 12.64 6.02 -13.72
N GLU A 116 13.02 5.08 -12.84
CA GLU A 116 13.67 3.84 -13.26
C GLU A 116 12.75 2.96 -14.10
N LEU A 117 11.44 2.99 -13.86
CA LEU A 117 10.47 2.31 -14.71
C LEU A 117 10.36 2.96 -16.11
N GLU A 118 10.29 4.29 -16.18
CA GLU A 118 10.32 5.02 -17.45
C GLU A 118 11.59 4.73 -18.24
N LYS A 119 12.74 4.74 -17.56
CA LYS A 119 14.04 4.41 -18.12
C LYS A 119 14.10 2.96 -18.61
N TYR A 120 13.55 2.01 -17.86
CA TYR A 120 13.42 0.62 -18.30
C TYR A 120 12.61 0.50 -19.59
N ILE A 121 11.46 1.17 -19.69
CA ILE A 121 10.63 1.16 -20.89
C ILE A 121 11.41 1.73 -22.09
N GLN A 122 12.10 2.85 -21.91
CA GLN A 122 12.82 3.51 -23.01
C GLN A 122 14.09 2.78 -23.45
N MET A 123 14.86 2.24 -22.50
CA MET A 123 16.20 1.72 -22.76
C MET A 123 16.20 0.21 -23.03
N GLU A 124 15.32 -0.55 -22.39
CA GLU A 124 15.28 -2.01 -22.54
C GLU A 124 14.10 -2.47 -23.38
N LEU A 125 12.90 -1.96 -23.10
CA LEU A 125 11.69 -2.49 -23.71
C LEU A 125 11.51 -1.97 -25.15
N LEU A 126 11.64 -0.66 -25.37
CA LEU A 126 11.45 -0.05 -26.68
C LEU A 126 12.40 -0.61 -27.75
N PRO A 127 13.73 -0.75 -27.50
CA PRO A 127 14.65 -1.29 -28.51
C PRO A 127 14.43 -2.77 -28.82
N ARG A 128 13.91 -3.56 -27.87
CA ARG A 128 13.57 -4.98 -28.10
C ARG A 128 12.35 -5.17 -29.00
N HIS A 129 11.41 -4.21 -28.95
CA HIS A 129 10.11 -4.30 -29.64
C HIS A 129 9.96 -3.37 -30.85
N THR A 130 10.99 -2.59 -31.18
CA THR A 130 10.98 -1.70 -32.33
C THR A 130 12.14 -1.99 -33.26
N LYS A 131 11.93 -1.70 -34.55
CA LYS A 131 13.01 -1.68 -35.54
C LYS A 131 13.22 -0.25 -35.99
N LEU A 132 14.49 0.15 -36.07
CA LEU A 132 14.89 1.37 -36.74
C LEU A 132 14.62 1.20 -38.24
N CYS A 133 13.90 2.15 -38.81
CA CYS A 133 13.63 2.21 -40.23
C CYS A 133 14.24 3.51 -40.73
N ASP A 134 15.34 3.40 -41.48
CA ASP A 134 16.11 4.55 -41.98
C ASP A 134 15.49 5.21 -43.23
N ASP A 135 14.32 4.75 -43.66
CA ASP A 135 13.71 5.16 -44.95
C ASP A 135 12.95 6.50 -44.89
N ASP A 136 12.70 7.07 -43.71
CA ASP A 136 11.94 8.32 -43.56
C ASP A 136 12.79 9.39 -42.86
N ILE A 137 12.71 10.64 -43.35
CA ILE A 137 13.44 11.86 -42.92
C ILE A 137 13.24 12.21 -41.42
N LYS A 138 12.44 11.43 -40.70
CA LYS A 138 12.36 11.36 -39.24
C LYS A 138 12.49 9.90 -38.81
N SER A 139 13.50 9.61 -37.99
CA SER A 139 13.66 8.31 -37.32
C SER A 139 12.41 7.96 -36.53
N THR A 140 11.51 7.20 -37.16
CA THR A 140 10.24 6.81 -36.58
C THR A 140 10.33 5.32 -36.25
N PHE A 141 10.18 4.99 -34.97
CA PHE A 141 10.16 3.61 -34.51
C PHE A 141 8.99 2.87 -35.17
N LYS A 142 9.27 1.79 -35.90
CA LYS A 142 8.24 0.91 -36.46
C LYS A 142 8.17 -0.37 -35.62
N PHE A 143 6.96 -0.72 -35.18
CA PHE A 143 6.71 -1.98 -34.47
C PHE A 143 6.64 -3.12 -35.48
N PRO A 144 7.46 -4.17 -35.35
CA PRO A 144 7.48 -5.29 -36.29
C PRO A 144 6.17 -6.08 -36.31
N THR A 145 5.53 -6.20 -35.14
CA THR A 145 4.26 -6.89 -34.98
C THR A 145 3.28 -6.04 -34.16
N MET A 146 1.98 -6.32 -34.31
CA MET A 146 0.96 -5.73 -33.44
C MET A 146 1.14 -6.15 -31.97
N GLY A 147 1.68 -7.35 -31.73
CA GLY A 147 1.99 -7.83 -30.39
C GLY A 147 3.05 -6.97 -29.69
N ASP A 148 4.10 -6.60 -30.41
CA ASP A 148 5.15 -5.71 -29.90
C ASP A 148 4.60 -4.37 -29.44
N LYS A 149 3.71 -3.77 -30.25
CA LYS A 149 3.02 -2.54 -29.88
C LYS A 149 2.19 -2.71 -28.60
N LEU A 150 1.44 -3.82 -28.50
CA LEU A 150 0.58 -4.10 -27.34
C LEU A 150 1.40 -4.26 -26.07
N VAL A 151 2.57 -4.92 -26.13
CA VAL A 151 3.47 -5.05 -24.97
C VAL A 151 3.92 -3.67 -24.46
N ILE A 152 4.34 -2.77 -25.36
CA ILE A 152 4.72 -1.41 -24.98
C ILE A 152 3.52 -0.66 -24.38
N ASP A 153 2.37 -0.68 -25.06
CA ASP A 153 1.15 -0.02 -24.58
C ASP A 153 0.76 -0.53 -23.17
N ARG A 154 0.87 -1.84 -22.92
CA ARG A 154 0.60 -2.45 -21.61
C ARG A 154 1.57 -1.99 -20.54
N PHE A 155 2.85 -1.81 -20.87
CA PHE A 155 3.85 -1.26 -19.93
C PHE A 155 3.67 0.23 -19.65
N LEU A 156 3.18 1.01 -20.61
CA LEU A 156 2.81 2.42 -20.40
C LEU A 156 1.60 2.53 -19.47
N ASP A 157 0.59 1.68 -19.66
CA ASP A 157 -0.54 1.58 -18.75
C ASP A 157 -0.09 1.15 -17.35
N PHE A 158 0.84 0.19 -17.26
CA PHE A 158 1.45 -0.24 -16.00
C PHE A 158 2.13 0.94 -15.28
N LEU A 159 2.98 1.71 -15.97
CA LEU A 159 3.63 2.90 -15.41
C LEU A 159 2.61 3.91 -14.86
N HIS A 160 1.52 4.15 -15.59
CA HIS A 160 0.44 5.02 -15.12
C HIS A 160 -0.21 4.49 -13.83
N ASN A 161 -0.47 3.19 -13.75
CA ASN A 161 -1.07 2.57 -12.57
C ASN A 161 -0.11 2.45 -11.39
N VAL A 162 1.20 2.34 -11.62
CA VAL A 162 2.23 2.46 -10.56
C VAL A 162 2.15 3.84 -9.91
N ASN A 163 2.10 4.90 -10.71
CA ASN A 163 1.93 6.27 -10.21
C ASN A 163 0.65 6.42 -9.36
N ILE A 164 -0.49 5.94 -9.85
CA ILE A 164 -1.75 5.98 -9.09
C ILE A 164 -1.60 5.22 -7.77
N THR A 165 -1.03 4.02 -7.82
CA THR A 165 -0.87 3.17 -6.63
C THR A 165 0.00 3.83 -5.58
N LEU A 166 1.10 4.47 -5.99
CA LEU A 166 1.94 5.24 -5.08
C LEU A 166 1.17 6.39 -4.45
N VAL A 167 0.43 7.17 -5.24
CA VAL A 167 -0.40 8.27 -4.70
C VAL A 167 -1.43 7.77 -3.68
N LEU A 168 -2.10 6.66 -3.97
CA LEU A 168 -3.11 6.08 -3.08
C LEU A 168 -2.51 5.49 -1.80
N ASN A 169 -1.27 5.02 -1.85
CA ASN A 169 -0.55 4.44 -0.71
C ASN A 169 0.40 5.44 -0.03
N GLY A 170 0.26 6.74 -0.28
CA GLY A 170 1.06 7.76 0.39
C GLY A 170 2.55 7.76 0.02
N GLY A 171 2.89 7.19 -1.13
CA GLY A 171 4.26 7.05 -1.63
C GLY A 171 4.97 5.77 -1.20
N HIS A 172 4.36 4.92 -0.37
CA HIS A 172 4.99 3.67 0.07
C HIS A 172 5.16 2.70 -1.10
N THR A 173 6.41 2.31 -1.37
CA THR A 173 6.82 1.45 -2.49
C THR A 173 6.81 -0.03 -2.11
N PHE A 174 6.94 -0.39 -0.82
CA PHE A 174 6.87 -1.77 -0.32
C PHE A 174 5.53 -2.46 -0.64
N ILE A 175 4.49 -1.68 -0.94
CA ILE A 175 3.18 -2.20 -1.36
C ILE A 175 3.31 -3.15 -2.57
N PHE A 176 4.24 -2.87 -3.48
CA PHE A 176 4.48 -3.71 -4.65
C PHE A 176 5.05 -5.08 -4.28
N ASP A 177 5.92 -5.15 -3.26
CA ASP A 177 6.42 -6.42 -2.73
C ASP A 177 5.27 -7.25 -2.10
N ILE A 178 4.35 -6.58 -1.38
CA ILE A 178 3.16 -7.23 -0.81
C ILE A 178 2.24 -7.77 -1.90
N ILE A 179 2.00 -6.99 -2.95
CA ILE A 179 1.16 -7.40 -4.09
C ILE A 179 1.73 -8.66 -4.74
N ILE A 180 3.04 -8.69 -5.01
CA ILE A 180 3.72 -9.86 -5.57
C ILE A 180 3.62 -11.06 -4.63
N GLN A 181 3.90 -10.87 -3.34
CA GLN A 181 3.86 -11.95 -2.34
C GLN A 181 2.45 -12.53 -2.21
N SER A 182 1.43 -11.67 -2.15
CA SER A 182 0.03 -12.06 -2.02
C SER A 182 -0.42 -12.92 -3.20
N LYS A 183 -0.04 -12.53 -4.43
CA LYS A 183 -0.28 -13.35 -5.62
C LYS A 183 0.39 -14.71 -5.54
N LYS A 184 1.66 -14.77 -5.15
CA LYS A 184 2.40 -16.04 -5.04
C LYS A 184 1.72 -16.99 -4.07
N SER A 185 1.32 -16.51 -2.88
CA SER A 185 0.59 -17.30 -1.91
C SER A 185 -0.77 -17.77 -2.43
N PHE A 186 -1.49 -16.92 -3.17
CA PHE A 186 -2.76 -17.28 -3.78
C PHE A 186 -2.61 -18.37 -4.87
N ASP A 187 -1.62 -18.23 -5.75
CA ASP A 187 -1.33 -19.19 -6.82
C ASP A 187 -0.91 -20.55 -6.26
N GLU A 188 -0.11 -20.57 -5.20
CA GLU A 188 0.27 -21.80 -4.49
C GLU A 188 -0.95 -22.51 -3.87
N PHE A 189 -1.82 -21.74 -3.22
CA PHE A 189 -3.06 -22.26 -2.63
C PHE A 189 -3.98 -22.86 -3.71
N GLN A 190 -4.13 -22.19 -4.85
CA GLN A 190 -4.91 -22.71 -5.98
C GLN A 190 -4.33 -24.02 -6.55
N LYS A 191 -3.01 -24.12 -6.68
CA LYS A 191 -2.34 -25.35 -7.15
C LYS A 191 -2.63 -26.54 -6.22
N GLN A 192 -2.57 -26.31 -4.91
CA GLN A 192 -2.86 -27.34 -3.90
C GLN A 192 -4.32 -27.81 -3.96
N GLN A 193 -5.27 -26.92 -4.23
CA GLN A 193 -6.69 -27.31 -4.39
C GLN A 193 -6.96 -28.11 -5.66
N LYS A 194 -6.26 -27.84 -6.76
CA LYS A 194 -6.45 -28.57 -8.03
C LYS A 194 -5.84 -29.98 -8.04
N THR A 195 -4.97 -30.28 -7.08
CA THR A 195 -4.27 -31.57 -6.97
C THR A 195 -4.96 -32.51 -5.97
N LYS A 196 -6.00 -32.03 -5.27
CA LYS A 196 -6.89 -32.83 -4.42
C LYS A 196 -8.14 -33.22 -5.19
#